data_AF-A0A6C0BV27-F1
#
_entry.id   AF-A0A6C0BV27-F1
#
_cell.length_a   1.000
_cell.length_b   1.000
_cell.length_c   1.000
_cell.angle_alpha   90.00
_cell.angle_beta   90.00
_cell.angle_gamma   90.00
#
_symmetry.space_group_name_H-M   'P 1'
#
loop_
_entity.id
_entity.type
_entity.pdbx_description
1 polymer ?
#
loop_
_entity_poly.entity_id
_entity_poly.type
_entity_poly.pdbx_seq_one_letter_code
_entity_poly.pdbx_strand_id
1 'polypeptide(L)'
;MSQLNISDLYAKTNEKNLKRLEIYDNVLVKCHNRIKYNSNLEKTYCFFQIPEFIIGTPIYDINEMRKYVINSLKNNGFKIMYIEPNWLFISWMQESNKKLVNKEYKKEKKEKEKSKYKSVDGFKPTGNLIYDESTMLGLSNKFI
;
A
#
# COMPACT_ATOMS: atom_id res chain seq x y z
N MET A 1 -51.62 30.50 28.30
CA MET A 1 -50.82 29.33 28.73
C MET A 1 -49.70 29.14 27.73
N SER A 2 -48.46 29.47 28.09
CA SER A 2 -47.30 29.23 27.22
C SER A 2 -46.95 27.73 27.25
N GLN A 3 -47.33 27.00 26.21
CA GLN A 3 -46.93 25.60 26.01
C GLN A 3 -45.53 25.58 25.39
N LEU A 4 -44.62 24.80 25.98
CA LEU A 4 -43.25 24.63 25.51
C LEU A 4 -43.20 23.43 24.55
N ASN A 5 -42.66 23.61 23.34
CA ASN A 5 -42.53 22.53 22.37
C ASN A 5 -41.22 21.77 22.58
N ILE A 6 -41.30 20.44 22.65
CA ILE A 6 -40.15 19.56 22.89
C ILE A 6 -39.14 19.62 21.74
N SER A 7 -39.57 19.87 20.50
CA SER A 7 -38.70 19.98 19.32
C SER A 7 -37.72 21.15 19.42
N ASP A 8 -38.20 22.27 19.97
CA ASP A 8 -37.46 23.52 20.02
C ASP A 8 -36.31 23.44 21.04
N LEU A 9 -36.42 22.53 22.02
CA LEU A 9 -35.35 22.22 22.97
C LEU A 9 -34.15 21.54 22.29
N TYR A 10 -34.40 20.77 21.23
CA TYR A 10 -33.34 20.07 20.49
C TYR A 10 -32.72 20.93 19.37
N ALA A 11 -33.37 22.02 18.96
CA ALA A 11 -32.94 22.85 17.84
C ALA A 11 -31.47 23.28 17.96
N LYS A 12 -31.06 23.78 19.13
CA LYS A 12 -29.69 24.23 19.40
C LYS A 12 -28.67 23.08 19.40
N THR A 13 -29.06 21.90 19.87
CA THR A 13 -28.19 20.71 19.86
C THR A 13 -28.01 20.20 18.44
N ASN A 14 -29.09 20.15 17.66
CA ASN A 14 -29.07 19.75 16.26
C ASN A 14 -28.22 20.70 15.42
N GLU A 15 -28.34 22.01 15.63
CA GLU A 15 -27.51 23.01 14.94
C GLU A 15 -26.02 22.80 15.22
N LYS A 16 -25.64 22.52 16.47
CA LYS A 16 -24.25 22.19 16.83
C LYS A 16 -23.77 20.91 16.15
N ASN A 17 -24.62 19.88 16.12
CA ASN A 17 -24.28 18.62 15.46
C ASN A 17 -24.10 18.79 13.95
N LEU A 18 -24.95 19.59 13.31
CA LEU A 18 -24.85 19.91 11.89
C LEU A 18 -23.53 20.60 11.57
N LYS A 19 -23.15 21.63 12.34
CA LYS A 19 -21.85 22.31 12.22
C LYS A 19 -20.66 21.35 12.39
N ARG A 20 -20.77 20.36 13.28
CA ARG A 20 -19.72 19.33 13.45
C ARG A 20 -19.60 18.44 12.22
N LEU A 21 -20.72 18.03 11.63
CA LEU A 21 -20.73 17.24 10.39
C LEU A 21 -20.13 18.03 9.22
N GLU A 22 -20.45 19.33 9.10
CA GLU A 22 -19.85 20.20 8.09
C GLU A 22 -18.32 20.25 8.20
N ILE A 23 -17.77 20.28 9.42
CA ILE A 23 -16.31 20.24 9.63
C ILE A 23 -15.72 18.90 9.15
N TYR A 24 -16.39 17.79 9.44
CA TYR A 24 -15.94 16.47 9.01
C TYR A 24 -15.97 16.34 7.48
N ASP A 25 -17.01 16.85 6.84
CA ASP A 25 -17.13 16.89 5.38
C ASP A 25 -16.05 17.75 4.75
N ASN A 26 -15.72 18.90 5.35
CA ASN A 26 -14.62 19.73 4.88
C ASN A 26 -13.27 19.00 4.89
N VAL A 27 -13.00 18.21 5.93
CA VAL A 27 -11.79 17.37 6.01
C VAL A 27 -11.83 16.26 4.97
N LEU A 28 -12.99 15.63 4.77
CA LEU A 28 -13.18 14.59 3.77
C LEU A 28 -12.95 15.10 2.35
N VAL A 29 -13.44 16.30 2.01
CA VAL A 29 -13.18 16.97 0.73
C VAL A 29 -11.69 17.20 0.51
N LYS A 30 -10.97 17.67 1.53
CA LYS A 30 -9.49 17.82 1.46
C LYS A 30 -8.80 16.48 1.17
N CYS A 31 -9.26 15.41 1.82
CA CYS A 31 -8.76 14.06 1.57
C CYS A 31 -9.00 13.62 0.13
N HIS A 32 -10.22 13.80 -0.40
CA HIS A 32 -10.55 13.47 -1.80
C HIS A 32 -9.73 14.27 -2.81
N ASN A 33 -9.53 15.57 -2.58
CA ASN A 33 -8.69 16.40 -3.44
C ASN A 33 -7.23 15.90 -3.45
N ARG A 34 -6.73 15.47 -2.29
CA ARG A 34 -5.38 14.91 -2.18
C ARG A 34 -5.24 13.55 -2.88
N ILE A 35 -6.28 12.71 -2.83
CA ILE A 35 -6.35 11.46 -3.61
C ILE A 35 -6.32 11.78 -5.11
N LYS A 36 -7.17 12.69 -5.59
CA LYS A 36 -7.22 13.11 -7.00
C LYS A 36 -5.86 13.65 -7.47
N TYR A 37 -5.22 14.48 -6.66
CA TYR A 37 -3.89 15.01 -6.93
C TYR A 37 -2.85 13.89 -7.10
N ASN A 38 -2.79 12.91 -6.18
CA ASN A 38 -1.85 11.80 -6.28
C ASN A 38 -2.16 10.88 -7.46
N SER A 39 -3.44 10.69 -7.80
CA SER A 39 -3.83 9.95 -8.99
C SER A 39 -3.35 10.63 -10.28
N ASN A 40 -3.35 11.97 -10.32
CA ASN A 40 -2.81 12.74 -11.44
C ASN A 40 -1.27 12.61 -11.56
N LEU A 41 -0.60 12.26 -10.46
CA LEU A 41 0.84 11.96 -10.42
C LEU A 41 1.15 10.48 -10.66
N GLU A 42 0.20 9.72 -11.22
CA GLU A 42 0.32 8.28 -11.51
C GLU A 42 0.59 7.40 -10.27
N LYS A 43 0.33 7.91 -9.06
CA LYS A 43 0.43 7.13 -7.82
C LYS A 43 -0.89 6.41 -7.54
N THR A 44 -0.77 5.20 -7.01
CA THR A 44 -1.92 4.34 -6.64
C THR A 44 -2.22 4.36 -5.14
N TYR A 45 -1.51 5.19 -4.38
CA TYR A 45 -1.64 5.34 -2.94
C TYR A 45 -1.42 6.80 -2.51
N CYS A 46 -1.89 7.12 -1.31
CA CYS A 46 -1.73 8.43 -0.69
C CYS A 46 -1.65 8.29 0.83
N PHE A 47 -0.83 9.15 1.45
CA PHE A 47 -0.86 9.39 2.88
C PHE A 47 -1.63 10.67 3.18
N PHE A 48 -2.56 10.58 4.12
CA PHE A 48 -3.34 11.71 4.61
C PHE A 48 -3.25 11.77 6.13
N GLN A 49 -2.83 12.91 6.66
CA GLN A 49 -2.85 13.15 8.09
C GLN A 49 -4.18 13.83 8.45
N ILE A 50 -4.90 13.24 9.40
CA ILE A 50 -6.11 13.86 9.93
C ILE A 50 -5.71 15.01 10.85
N PRO A 51 -6.27 16.21 10.67
CA PRO A 51 -5.97 17.34 11.55
C PRO A 51 -6.55 17.11 12.94
N GLU A 52 -5.69 17.25 13.95
CA GLU A 52 -6.08 17.15 15.37
C GLU A 52 -6.96 18.32 15.80
N PHE A 53 -6.67 19.50 15.27
CA PHE A 53 -7.49 20.70 15.44
C PHE A 53 -7.46 21.54 14.17
N ILE A 54 -8.48 22.36 13.98
CA ILE A 54 -8.58 23.32 12.88
C ILE A 54 -8.84 24.70 13.50
N ILE A 55 -7.95 25.65 13.21
CA ILE A 55 -8.09 27.03 13.69
C ILE A 55 -9.43 27.62 13.20
N GLY A 56 -10.14 28.33 14.07
CA GLY A 56 -11.43 28.94 13.72
C GLY A 56 -12.63 27.97 13.71
N THR A 57 -12.43 26.70 14.10
CA THR A 57 -13.54 25.74 14.28
C THR A 57 -13.73 25.39 15.76
N PRO A 58 -14.96 25.03 16.19
CA PRO A 58 -15.20 24.55 17.54
C PRO A 58 -14.44 23.25 17.81
N ILE A 59 -14.15 23.01 19.09
CA ILE A 59 -13.50 21.77 19.56
C ILE A 59 -14.37 20.58 19.17
N TYR A 60 -13.76 19.60 18.48
CA TYR A 60 -14.40 18.36 18.05
C TYR A 60 -13.61 17.14 18.56
N ASP A 61 -14.23 15.97 18.49
CA ASP A 61 -13.59 14.71 18.86
C ASP A 61 -12.87 14.12 17.65
N ILE A 62 -11.55 13.99 17.76
CA ILE A 62 -10.67 13.46 16.72
C ILE A 62 -11.01 12.00 16.41
N ASN A 63 -11.41 11.21 17.40
CA ASN A 63 -11.74 9.80 17.21
C ASN A 63 -12.99 9.65 16.34
N GLU A 64 -14.01 10.48 16.57
CA GLU A 64 -15.23 10.48 15.78
C GLU A 64 -14.97 11.00 14.36
N MET A 65 -14.18 12.06 14.19
CA MET A 65 -13.74 12.53 12.87
C MET A 65 -13.00 11.42 12.11
N ARG A 66 -12.07 10.72 12.77
CA ARG A 66 -11.31 9.62 12.19
C ARG A 66 -12.22 8.49 11.74
N LYS A 67 -13.12 8.04 12.60
CA LYS A 67 -14.11 7.00 12.26
C LYS A 67 -14.96 7.43 11.06
N TYR A 68 -15.44 8.68 11.04
CA TYR A 68 -16.22 9.22 9.94
C TYR A 68 -15.45 9.14 8.61
N VAL A 69 -14.23 9.68 8.56
CA VAL A 69 -13.41 9.67 7.35
C VAL A 69 -13.09 8.25 6.90
N ILE A 70 -12.73 7.35 7.82
CA ILE A 70 -12.44 5.94 7.49
C ILE A 70 -13.69 5.25 6.92
N ASN A 71 -14.86 5.42 7.54
CA ASN A 71 -16.08 4.77 7.07
C ASN A 71 -16.50 5.30 5.70
N SER A 72 -16.46 6.63 5.50
CA SER A 72 -16.78 7.24 4.20
C SER A 72 -15.84 6.76 3.09
N LEU A 73 -14.54 6.64 3.37
CA LEU A 73 -13.58 6.12 2.40
C LEU A 73 -13.74 4.60 2.16
N LYS A 74 -14.07 3.82 3.17
CA LYS A 74 -14.37 2.38 3.02
C LYS A 74 -15.61 2.15 2.16
N ASN A 75 -16.65 2.95 2.34
CA ASN A 75 -17.88 2.88 1.54
C ASN A 75 -17.60 3.15 0.05
N ASN A 76 -16.58 3.97 -0.26
CA ASN A 76 -16.13 4.22 -1.62
C ASN A 76 -15.23 3.12 -2.20
N GLY A 77 -14.90 2.07 -1.43
CA GLY A 77 -14.09 0.94 -1.88
C GLY A 77 -12.57 1.13 -1.75
N PHE A 78 -12.10 2.15 -1.03
CA PHE A 78 -10.67 2.34 -0.80
C PHE A 78 -10.12 1.36 0.25
N LYS A 79 -8.88 0.87 0.04
CA LYS A 79 -8.15 0.12 1.06
C LYS A 79 -7.45 1.09 2.00
N ILE A 80 -7.77 1.03 3.30
CA ILE A 80 -7.26 1.96 4.30
C ILE A 80 -6.48 1.21 5.37
N MET A 81 -5.35 1.78 5.78
CA MET A 81 -4.59 1.35 6.95
C MET A 81 -4.34 2.58 7.83
N TYR A 82 -4.61 2.45 9.13
CA TYR A 82 -4.39 3.50 10.10
C TYR A 82 -3.03 3.32 10.77
N ILE A 83 -2.31 4.43 10.92
CA ILE A 83 -0.96 4.51 11.49
C ILE A 83 -0.96 5.63 12.54
N GLU A 84 -0.53 5.32 13.75
CA GLU A 84 -0.44 6.31 14.84
C GLU A 84 0.58 7.42 14.53
N PRO A 85 0.34 8.68 14.95
CA PRO A 85 -0.77 9.14 15.79
C PRO A 85 -2.07 9.52 15.03
N ASN A 86 -2.01 9.87 13.75
CA ASN A 86 -3.17 10.36 12.97
C ASN A 86 -3.03 10.16 11.45
N TRP A 87 -2.20 9.21 11.03
CA TRP A 87 -1.92 8.95 9.62
C TRP A 87 -2.88 7.91 9.06
N LEU A 88 -3.43 8.23 7.89
CA LEU A 88 -4.19 7.29 7.06
C LEU A 88 -3.39 6.99 5.80
N PHE A 89 -3.07 5.72 5.63
CA PHE A 89 -2.63 5.19 4.35
C PHE A 89 -3.85 4.75 3.55
N ILE A 90 -4.01 5.32 2.35
CA ILE A 90 -5.12 5.07 1.45
C ILE A 90 -4.55 4.53 0.14
N SER A 91 -5.04 3.38 -0.30
CA SER A 91 -4.62 2.73 -1.54
C SER A 91 -5.84 2.37 -2.38
N TRP A 92 -5.76 2.67 -3.68
CA TRP A 92 -6.77 2.28 -4.69
C TRP A 92 -6.16 1.41 -5.79
N MET A 93 -5.05 0.74 -5.50
CA MET A 93 -4.43 -0.20 -6.43
C MET A 93 -5.38 -1.36 -6.74
N GLN A 94 -5.80 -1.46 -8.01
CA GLN A 94 -6.67 -2.53 -8.46
C GLN A 94 -5.94 -3.87 -8.52
N GLU A 95 -6.56 -4.95 -8.04
CA GLU A 95 -5.97 -6.29 -8.03
C GLU A 95 -5.72 -6.87 -9.43
N SER A 96 -6.38 -6.34 -10.46
CA SER A 96 -6.15 -6.68 -11.86
C SER A 96 -4.70 -6.41 -12.29
N ASN A 97 -4.09 -5.32 -11.83
CA ASN A 97 -2.72 -4.94 -12.19
C ASN A 97 -1.64 -5.83 -11.54
N LYS A 98 -1.95 -6.53 -10.43
CA LYS A 98 -1.01 -7.49 -9.81
C LYS A 98 -0.66 -8.66 -10.73
N LYS A 99 -1.57 -9.06 -11.63
CA LYS A 99 -1.36 -10.21 -12.52
C LYS A 99 -0.34 -9.93 -13.62
N LEU A 100 -0.25 -8.69 -14.10
CA LEU A 100 0.70 -8.29 -15.14
C LEU A 100 2.13 -8.26 -14.60
N VAL A 101 2.31 -7.62 -13.45
CA VAL A 101 3.60 -7.49 -12.76
C VAL A 101 4.18 -8.86 -12.39
N ASN A 102 3.36 -9.78 -11.85
CA ASN A 102 3.81 -11.14 -11.52
C ASN A 102 4.20 -12.00 -12.75
N LYS A 103 3.76 -11.64 -13.95
CA LYS A 103 4.10 -12.37 -15.19
C LYS A 103 5.50 -12.00 -15.67
N GLU A 104 5.93 -10.77 -15.48
CA GLU A 104 7.26 -10.28 -15.83
C GLU A 104 8.32 -10.81 -14.86
N TYR A 105 8.08 -10.72 -13.54
CA TYR A 105 9.00 -11.27 -12.53
C TYR A 105 9.17 -12.81 -12.60
N LYS A 106 8.14 -13.54 -13.07
CA LYS A 106 8.23 -14.99 -13.29
C LYS A 106 8.98 -15.36 -14.58
N LYS A 107 9.04 -14.47 -15.58
CA LYS A 107 9.84 -14.69 -16.79
C LYS A 107 11.33 -14.52 -16.49
N GLU A 108 11.71 -13.49 -15.75
CA GLU A 108 13.13 -13.25 -15.39
C GLU A 108 13.73 -14.32 -14.48
N LYS A 109 12.94 -14.89 -13.55
CA LYS A 109 13.42 -15.99 -12.69
C LYS A 109 13.66 -17.30 -13.43
N LYS A 110 12.99 -17.55 -14.57
CA LYS A 110 13.18 -18.80 -15.33
C LYS A 110 14.47 -18.82 -16.16
N GLU A 111 15.09 -17.66 -16.44
CA GLU A 111 16.31 -17.59 -17.25
C GLU A 111 17.62 -17.50 -16.44
N LYS A 112 17.57 -17.26 -15.12
CA LYS A 112 18.78 -17.02 -14.30
C LYS A 112 19.25 -18.16 -13.38
N GLU A 113 18.57 -19.31 -13.32
CA GLU A 113 19.04 -20.48 -12.57
C GLU A 113 19.46 -21.63 -13.50
N LYS A 114 20.55 -21.43 -14.25
CA LYS A 114 21.45 -22.53 -14.60
C LYS A 114 22.69 -22.37 -13.74
N SER A 115 22.70 -22.96 -12.54
CA SER A 115 23.90 -23.02 -11.72
C SER A 115 25.03 -23.65 -12.54
N LYS A 116 26.19 -22.97 -12.63
CA LYS A 116 27.35 -23.41 -13.41
C LYS A 116 28.07 -24.62 -12.78
N TYR A 117 27.55 -25.14 -11.67
CA TYR A 117 28.12 -26.20 -10.85
C TYR A 117 27.05 -27.25 -10.54
N LYS A 118 27.45 -28.52 -10.64
CA LYS A 118 26.68 -29.69 -10.20
C LYS A 118 27.39 -30.27 -8.96
N SER A 119 26.62 -30.74 -7.98
CA SER A 119 27.18 -31.41 -6.80
C SER A 119 27.95 -32.67 -7.21
N VAL A 120 29.15 -32.84 -6.63
CA VAL A 120 30.08 -33.93 -6.96
C VAL A 120 29.64 -35.29 -6.43
N ASP A 121 28.71 -35.31 -5.46
CA ASP A 121 28.29 -36.52 -4.75
C ASP A 121 27.61 -37.57 -5.64
N GLY A 122 27.14 -37.18 -6.83
CA GLY A 122 26.50 -38.07 -7.81
C GLY A 122 27.33 -38.32 -9.07
N PHE A 123 28.61 -37.90 -9.11
CA PHE A 123 29.43 -38.00 -10.32
C PHE A 123 29.85 -39.46 -10.58
N LYS A 124 29.18 -40.10 -11.55
CA LYS A 124 29.62 -41.38 -12.12
C LYS A 124 30.42 -41.09 -13.39
N PRO A 125 31.75 -41.27 -13.40
CA PRO A 125 32.51 -41.15 -14.63
C PRO A 125 32.06 -42.26 -15.57
N THR A 126 31.38 -41.91 -16.65
CA THR A 126 31.21 -42.82 -17.79
C THR A 126 32.60 -43.02 -18.36
N GLY A 127 33.09 -44.27 -18.36
CA GLY A 127 34.48 -44.65 -18.66
C GLY A 127 35.02 -44.31 -20.07
N ASN A 128 34.44 -43.35 -20.79
CA ASN A 128 35.05 -42.72 -21.94
C ASN A 128 35.95 -41.57 -21.49
N LEU A 129 37.17 -41.92 -21.05
CA LEU A 129 38.25 -40.96 -20.92
C LEU A 129 38.70 -40.57 -22.33
N ILE A 130 38.31 -39.38 -22.79
CA ILE A 130 38.88 -38.79 -24.00
C ILE A 130 40.14 -38.04 -23.56
N TYR A 131 41.28 -38.73 -23.60
CA TYR A 131 42.58 -38.09 -23.49
C TYR A 131 42.89 -37.45 -24.85
N ASP A 132 42.67 -36.15 -24.98
CA ASP A 132 43.20 -35.40 -26.12
C ASP A 132 44.66 -35.03 -25.84
N GLU A 133 45.51 -34.99 -26.86
CA GLU A 133 46.95 -34.76 -26.77
C GLU A 133 47.27 -33.43 -26.05
N SER A 134 46.43 -32.42 -26.29
CA SER A 134 46.46 -31.12 -25.62
C SER A 134 46.35 -31.22 -24.09
N THR A 135 45.56 -32.16 -23.58
CA THR A 135 45.36 -32.37 -22.14
C THR A 135 46.52 -33.10 -21.48
N MET A 136 47.19 -34.00 -22.20
CA MET A 136 48.40 -34.68 -21.73
C MET A 136 49.59 -33.73 -21.61
N LEU A 137 49.78 -32.86 -22.61
CA LEU A 137 50.85 -31.86 -22.63
C LEU A 137 50.71 -30.79 -21.53
N GLY A 138 49.47 -30.45 -21.15
CA GLY A 138 49.21 -29.54 -20.03
C GLY A 138 49.53 -30.14 -18.66
N LEU A 139 49.46 -31.47 -18.51
CA LEU A 139 49.78 -32.18 -17.27
C LEU A 139 51.30 -32.37 -17.11
N SER A 140 52.03 -32.66 -18.18
CA SER A 140 53.49 -32.84 -18.11
C SER A 140 54.20 -31.57 -17.63
N ASN A 141 53.70 -30.40 -18.02
CA ASN A 141 54.24 -29.10 -17.59
C ASN A 141 53.95 -28.74 -16.13
N LYS A 142 53.15 -29.54 -15.41
CA LYS A 142 52.79 -29.29 -14.01
C LYS A 142 53.53 -30.18 -13.01
N PHE A 143 54.32 -31.15 -13.50
CA PHE A 143 55.12 -32.07 -12.70
C PHE A 143 56.64 -31.82 -12.80
N ILE A 144 57.03 -30.66 -13.32
CA ILE A 144 58.38 -30.09 -13.30
C ILE A 144 58.26 -28.72 -12.63
#